data_AF-A0A1H8F232-F1
#
_entry.id   AF-A0A1H8F232-F1
#
_cell.length_a   1.000
_cell.length_b   1.000
_cell.length_c   1.000
_cell.angle_alpha   90.00
_cell.angle_beta   90.00
_cell.angle_gamma   90.00
#
_symmetry.space_group_name_H-M   'P 1'
#
loop_
_entity.id
_entity.type
_entity.pdbx_description
1 polymer ?
#
loop_
_entity_poly.entity_id
_entity_poly.type
_entity_poly.pdbx_seq_one_letter_code
_entity_poly.pdbx_strand_id
1 'polypeptide(L)'
;MHARRGLAVIGVVLVEITLVGAALAGCAVAEPPQPETPPNAPSSSGPSTSLPAPPPDTGGGAISVGLPQLPIGGNVSFDENTLADNCVTVNWIVEQDNAKIPENVQIWISGARFTDDVYALADSGCSGEKPPCIEFVFDIADQTCDLAIVPTGNQPSPPDAPLNVSLTGEVTCSDGESLDCAKFLSAVFTESNLSIPLDTPPANTPSDTPPADEGLGVTTSGPA
;
A
#
# COMPACT_ATOMS: atom_id res chain seq x y z
N MET A 1 18.57 -19.20 49.30
CA MET A 1 18.75 -17.75 49.07
C MET A 1 17.51 -17.27 48.31
N HIS A 2 16.36 -17.05 48.95
CA HIS A 2 15.89 -15.80 49.56
C HIS A 2 16.12 -14.52 48.73
N ALA A 3 15.01 -14.04 48.16
CA ALA A 3 14.59 -12.62 48.04
C ALA A 3 15.28 -11.79 46.91
N ARG A 4 14.66 -10.84 46.18
CA ARG A 4 13.44 -10.01 46.30
C ARG A 4 12.98 -9.66 44.87
N ARG A 5 11.69 -9.77 44.52
CA ARG A 5 10.71 -8.67 44.35
C ARG A 5 11.26 -7.37 43.70
N GLY A 6 10.74 -7.07 42.51
CA GLY A 6 10.71 -5.73 41.91
C GLY A 6 9.47 -5.58 41.02
N LEU A 7 8.33 -5.24 41.64
CA LEU A 7 7.09 -4.77 41.00
C LEU A 7 7.14 -3.23 41.04
N ALA A 8 7.00 -2.56 39.90
CA ALA A 8 6.74 -1.12 39.80
C ALA A 8 6.45 -0.77 38.33
N VAL A 9 5.51 0.07 37.92
CA VAL A 9 4.30 0.70 38.48
C VAL A 9 3.48 1.01 37.22
N ILE A 10 2.21 0.59 37.19
CA ILE A 10 1.26 0.95 36.13
C ILE A 10 0.77 2.38 36.44
N GLY A 11 1.17 3.34 35.59
CA GLY A 11 0.73 4.73 35.65
C GLY A 11 -0.47 4.95 34.73
N VAL A 12 -1.66 5.02 35.31
CA VAL A 12 -2.92 5.38 34.67
C VAL A 12 -2.96 6.88 34.40
N VAL A 13 -3.30 7.30 33.18
CA VAL A 13 -3.88 8.63 32.93
C VAL A 13 -5.12 8.44 32.06
N LEU A 14 -6.28 8.35 32.71
CA LEU A 14 -7.58 8.56 32.08
C LEU A 14 -7.69 10.05 31.70
N VAL A 15 -7.92 10.33 30.42
CA VAL A 15 -8.37 11.64 29.97
C VAL A 15 -9.84 11.52 29.58
N GLU A 16 -10.70 11.93 30.51
CA GLU A 16 -12.12 12.20 30.28
C GLU A 16 -12.24 13.49 29.44
N ILE A 17 -12.81 13.41 28.23
CA ILE A 17 -13.23 14.61 27.49
C ILE A 17 -14.75 14.63 27.46
N THR A 18 -15.28 15.58 28.22
CA THR A 18 -16.68 15.91 28.41
C THR A 18 -17.32 16.44 27.12
N LEU A 19 -18.46 15.86 26.75
CA LEU A 19 -19.39 16.40 25.75
C LEU A 19 -19.93 17.76 26.22
N VAL A 20 -19.75 18.80 25.40
CA VAL A 20 -20.49 20.06 25.53
C VAL A 20 -21.55 20.11 24.44
N GLY A 21 -22.80 19.85 24.83
CA GLY A 21 -23.97 20.15 24.03
C GLY A 21 -24.28 21.64 24.05
N ALA A 22 -24.46 22.24 22.87
CA ALA A 22 -25.03 23.57 22.71
C ALA A 22 -26.40 23.44 22.06
N ALA A 23 -27.44 23.47 22.89
CA ALA A 23 -28.80 23.77 22.45
C ALA A 23 -28.94 25.30 22.37
N LEU A 24 -29.29 25.83 21.20
CA LEU A 24 -29.81 27.19 21.08
C LEU A 24 -31.18 27.16 20.43
N ALA A 25 -32.11 27.69 21.21
CA ALA A 25 -33.52 27.85 20.94
C ALA A 25 -33.78 29.02 19.97
N GLY A 26 -34.93 28.93 19.31
CA GLY A 26 -35.81 30.09 19.10
C GLY A 26 -35.73 30.78 17.75
N CYS A 27 -36.79 30.58 16.96
CA CYS A 27 -37.60 31.66 16.38
C CYS A 27 -38.90 31.05 15.83
N ALA A 28 -39.88 30.88 16.70
CA ALA A 28 -41.27 30.67 16.29
C ALA A 28 -41.90 32.06 16.08
N VAL A 29 -42.02 32.50 14.83
CA VAL A 29 -42.88 33.61 14.45
C VAL A 29 -44.29 33.06 14.26
N ALA A 30 -45.21 33.54 15.09
CA ALA A 30 -46.64 33.29 14.96
C ALA A 30 -47.21 34.19 13.85
N GLU A 31 -47.82 33.59 12.83
CA GLU A 31 -48.55 34.30 11.78
C GLU A 31 -50.08 34.20 12.06
N PRO A 32 -50.85 35.30 11.99
CA PRO A 32 -52.26 35.34 12.37
C PRO A 32 -53.19 34.66 11.34
N PRO A 33 -54.40 34.22 11.77
CA PRO A 33 -55.24 33.31 10.99
C PRO A 33 -56.16 34.05 10.02
N GLN A 34 -56.41 33.47 8.84
CA GLN A 34 -57.59 33.75 8.00
C GLN A 34 -57.62 32.80 6.78
N PRO A 35 -58.78 32.56 6.14
CA PRO A 35 -60.04 32.00 6.63
C PRO A 35 -60.40 30.67 5.93
N GLU A 36 -61.22 29.85 6.60
CA GLU A 36 -61.70 28.54 6.17
C GLU A 36 -62.44 28.56 4.81
N THR A 37 -62.20 27.55 3.96
CA THR A 37 -63.09 27.17 2.84
C THR A 37 -63.50 25.69 2.96
N PRO A 38 -64.78 25.34 2.66
CA PRO A 38 -65.45 24.09 3.06
C PRO A 38 -65.11 22.86 2.17
N PRO A 39 -65.59 21.63 2.52
CA PRO A 39 -64.96 20.37 2.15
C PRO A 39 -65.46 19.83 0.80
N ASN A 40 -64.55 19.31 -0.02
CA ASN A 40 -64.92 18.43 -1.14
C ASN A 40 -64.45 16.99 -0.85
N ALA A 41 -65.42 16.09 -0.92
CA ALA A 41 -65.31 14.65 -0.75
C ALA A 41 -64.57 13.98 -1.94
N PRO A 42 -64.27 12.67 -1.87
CA PRO A 42 -63.06 12.08 -2.44
C PRO A 42 -63.17 11.84 -3.94
N SER A 43 -62.07 12.05 -4.67
CA SER A 43 -61.87 11.49 -6.01
C SER A 43 -60.66 10.56 -5.98
N SER A 44 -60.99 9.26 -5.87
CA SER A 44 -60.11 8.16 -6.23
C SER A 44 -59.81 8.23 -7.72
N SER A 45 -58.54 8.36 -8.08
CA SER A 45 -57.96 7.97 -9.37
C SER A 45 -56.44 8.01 -9.21
N GLY A 46 -55.85 6.90 -8.80
CA GLY A 46 -54.41 6.72 -8.85
C GLY A 46 -53.92 6.55 -10.29
N PRO A 47 -52.68 6.94 -10.60
CA PRO A 47 -51.87 6.25 -11.57
C PRO A 47 -51.02 5.23 -10.82
N SER A 48 -51.23 3.94 -11.12
CA SER A 48 -50.27 2.89 -10.78
C SER A 48 -48.96 3.14 -11.53
N THR A 49 -48.04 3.83 -10.90
CA THR A 49 -46.61 3.57 -11.10
C THR A 49 -46.17 2.67 -9.97
N SER A 50 -46.46 1.38 -10.13
CA SER A 50 -45.72 0.33 -9.43
C SER A 50 -44.30 0.37 -9.96
N LEU A 51 -43.50 1.34 -9.47
CA LEU A 51 -42.07 1.16 -9.43
C LEU A 51 -41.85 -0.11 -8.60
N PRO A 52 -41.05 -1.08 -9.08
CA PRO A 52 -40.59 -2.15 -8.23
C PRO A 52 -40.06 -1.48 -6.95
N ALA A 53 -40.48 -1.96 -5.79
CA ALA A 53 -39.77 -1.62 -4.56
C ALA A 53 -38.28 -1.87 -4.84
N PRO A 54 -37.38 -0.96 -4.41
CA PRO A 54 -35.95 -1.27 -4.49
C PRO A 54 -35.75 -2.68 -3.93
N PRO A 55 -34.96 -3.53 -4.60
CA PRO A 55 -34.72 -4.88 -4.11
C PRO A 55 -34.35 -4.77 -2.63
N PRO A 56 -34.87 -5.68 -1.77
CA PRO A 56 -34.48 -5.67 -0.37
C PRO A 56 -32.96 -5.62 -0.32
N ASP A 57 -32.40 -4.79 0.56
CA ASP A 57 -30.98 -4.68 0.85
C ASP A 57 -30.45 -6.09 1.20
N THR A 58 -30.12 -6.86 0.16
CA THR A 58 -29.44 -8.14 0.25
C THR A 58 -28.02 -7.76 0.60
N GLY A 59 -27.74 -7.79 1.90
CA GLY A 59 -26.55 -7.22 2.52
C GLY A 59 -25.28 -7.34 1.69
N GLY A 60 -24.56 -6.22 1.63
CA GLY A 60 -23.12 -6.14 1.41
C GLY A 60 -22.60 -6.94 0.23
N GLY A 61 -22.86 -6.48 -1.00
CA GLY A 61 -22.03 -6.92 -2.12
C GLY A 61 -20.57 -6.53 -1.88
N ALA A 62 -19.64 -7.37 -2.33
CA ALA A 62 -18.21 -7.09 -2.19
C ALA A 62 -17.86 -5.70 -2.76
N ILE A 63 -16.98 -4.99 -2.06
CA ILE A 63 -16.46 -3.69 -2.51
C ILE A 63 -14.98 -3.83 -2.85
N SER A 64 -14.56 -3.16 -3.91
CA SER A 64 -13.17 -3.16 -4.37
C SER A 64 -12.70 -1.71 -4.56
N VAL A 65 -11.53 -1.39 -4.02
CA VAL A 65 -10.96 -0.05 -4.01
C VAL A 65 -9.54 -0.09 -4.57
N GLY A 66 -9.34 0.54 -5.73
CA GLY A 66 -8.03 0.67 -6.35
C GLY A 66 -7.13 1.66 -5.59
N LEU A 67 -5.90 1.26 -5.34
CA LEU A 67 -4.88 2.04 -4.64
C LEU A 67 -3.68 2.31 -5.56
N PRO A 68 -3.31 3.60 -5.74
CA PRO A 68 -2.14 3.94 -6.54
C PRO A 68 -0.82 3.57 -5.85
N GLN A 69 -0.83 3.45 -4.53
CA GLN A 69 0.31 2.99 -3.74
C GLN A 69 -0.21 2.16 -2.57
N LEU A 70 0.36 0.97 -2.39
CA LEU A 70 0.06 0.07 -1.28
C LEU A 70 1.01 0.36 -0.11
N PRO A 71 0.54 0.20 1.13
CA PRO A 71 1.39 0.31 2.31
C PRO A 71 2.23 -0.97 2.46
N ILE A 72 3.46 -0.88 1.95
CA ILE A 72 4.37 -2.01 1.85
C ILE A 72 5.72 -1.69 2.48
N GLY A 73 6.23 -2.67 3.20
CA GLY A 73 7.58 -2.69 3.73
C GLY A 73 8.40 -3.73 3.00
N GLY A 74 9.69 -3.77 3.28
CA GLY A 74 10.55 -4.76 2.66
C GLY A 74 12.02 -4.48 2.82
N ASN A 75 12.80 -5.42 2.34
CA ASN A 75 14.23 -5.30 2.25
C ASN A 75 14.67 -5.72 0.86
N VAL A 76 15.75 -5.11 0.39
CA VAL A 76 16.36 -5.45 -0.88
C VAL A 76 17.54 -6.37 -0.63
N SER A 77 17.70 -7.36 -1.50
CA SER A 77 18.89 -8.21 -1.57
C SER A 77 19.54 -8.00 -2.92
N PHE A 78 20.79 -7.54 -2.91
CA PHE A 78 21.60 -7.31 -4.11
C PHE A 78 22.76 -8.32 -4.13
N ASP A 79 22.93 -9.03 -5.25
CA ASP A 79 24.19 -9.73 -5.54
C ASP A 79 25.08 -8.85 -6.43
N GLU A 80 26.08 -8.23 -5.81
CA GLU A 80 27.01 -7.32 -6.46
C GLU A 80 27.86 -8.00 -7.56
N ASN A 81 27.96 -9.34 -7.57
CA ASN A 81 28.83 -10.07 -8.49
C ASN A 81 28.14 -10.47 -9.78
N THR A 82 26.82 -10.69 -9.74
CA THR A 82 26.08 -11.18 -10.90
C THR A 82 25.19 -10.11 -11.51
N LEU A 83 24.77 -9.09 -10.74
CA LEU A 83 23.75 -8.10 -11.11
C LEU A 83 22.43 -8.71 -11.61
N ALA A 84 22.31 -10.03 -11.60
CA ALA A 84 21.24 -10.82 -12.20
C ALA A 84 20.17 -11.19 -11.17
N ASP A 85 20.53 -11.18 -9.88
CA ASP A 85 19.65 -11.57 -8.79
C ASP A 85 19.42 -10.38 -7.84
N ASN A 86 18.69 -9.37 -8.32
CA ASN A 86 18.21 -8.28 -7.45
C ASN A 86 16.75 -8.55 -7.09
N CYS A 87 16.51 -8.77 -5.81
CA CYS A 87 15.21 -9.17 -5.32
C CYS A 87 14.78 -8.26 -4.18
N VAL A 88 13.56 -7.75 -4.28
CA VAL A 88 12.92 -7.00 -3.19
C VAL A 88 11.93 -7.94 -2.51
N THR A 89 12.18 -8.30 -1.26
CA THR A 89 11.18 -8.99 -0.45
C THR A 89 10.20 -7.96 0.07
N VAL A 90 8.94 -8.07 -0.37
CA VAL A 90 7.86 -7.18 -0.01
C VAL A 90 6.99 -7.83 1.06
N ASN A 91 6.65 -7.06 2.08
CA ASN A 91 5.75 -7.46 3.14
C ASN A 91 4.66 -6.41 3.30
N TRP A 92 3.43 -6.85 3.58
CA TRP A 92 2.35 -5.94 3.91
C TRP A 92 2.60 -5.25 5.27
N ILE A 93 2.40 -3.94 5.37
CA ILE A 93 2.55 -3.20 6.63
C ILE A 93 1.36 -2.26 6.84
N VAL A 94 0.51 -2.55 7.81
CA VAL A 94 -0.49 -1.60 8.31
C VAL A 94 -0.41 -1.60 9.83
N GLU A 95 -0.02 -0.46 10.41
CA GLU A 95 0.19 -0.30 11.86
C GLU A 95 -1.08 0.22 12.56
N GLN A 96 -2.15 -0.58 12.54
CA GLN A 96 -3.21 -0.46 13.55
C GLN A 96 -3.40 -1.84 14.21
N ASP A 97 -2.82 -2.01 15.41
CA ASP A 97 -3.03 -3.17 16.30
C ASP A 97 -2.59 -4.57 15.79
N ASN A 98 -1.50 -4.62 15.00
CA ASN A 98 -0.78 -5.77 14.42
C ASN A 98 -1.26 -6.20 13.03
N ALA A 99 -0.78 -5.53 11.98
CA ALA A 99 -0.37 -6.02 10.63
C ALA A 99 -1.24 -7.04 9.87
N LYS A 100 -2.35 -7.51 10.42
CA LYS A 100 -3.04 -8.71 9.98
C LYS A 100 -4.22 -8.29 9.14
N ILE A 101 -4.17 -8.67 7.88
CA ILE A 101 -5.27 -8.48 6.95
C ILE A 101 -6.50 -9.24 7.51
N PRO A 102 -7.67 -8.59 7.61
CA PRO A 102 -8.90 -9.26 8.05
C PRO A 102 -9.26 -10.44 7.13
N GLU A 103 -9.94 -11.48 7.65
CA GLU A 103 -10.29 -12.68 6.89
C GLU A 103 -11.14 -12.40 5.63
N ASN A 104 -11.91 -11.31 5.65
CA ASN A 104 -12.76 -10.90 4.55
C ASN A 104 -12.12 -9.87 3.60
N VAL A 105 -10.83 -9.57 3.79
CA VAL A 105 -10.09 -8.61 2.97
C VAL A 105 -9.01 -9.33 2.16
N GLN A 106 -8.88 -8.97 0.90
CA GLN A 106 -7.82 -9.41 0.00
C GLN A 106 -7.21 -8.19 -0.68
N ILE A 107 -5.88 -8.15 -0.81
CA ILE A 107 -5.19 -7.10 -1.57
C ILE A 107 -4.51 -7.71 -2.79
N TRP A 108 -5.01 -7.40 -3.97
CA TRP A 108 -4.41 -7.83 -5.22
C TRP A 108 -3.37 -6.81 -5.69
N ILE A 109 -2.18 -7.28 -6.04
CA ILE A 109 -1.09 -6.45 -6.56
C ILE A 109 -1.18 -6.41 -8.08
N SER A 110 -1.43 -5.22 -8.63
CA SER A 110 -1.61 -5.02 -10.07
C SER A 110 -0.34 -4.56 -10.78
N GLY A 111 0.66 -4.06 -10.04
CA GLY A 111 1.87 -3.52 -10.64
C GLY A 111 2.86 -2.94 -9.64
N ALA A 112 4.00 -2.50 -10.17
CA ALA A 112 5.03 -1.77 -9.43
C ALA A 112 5.38 -0.46 -10.14
N ARG A 113 5.81 0.53 -9.37
CA ARG A 113 6.26 1.84 -9.85
C ARG A 113 7.59 2.21 -9.20
N PHE A 114 8.53 2.60 -10.03
CA PHE A 114 9.83 3.12 -9.59
C PHE A 114 9.82 4.64 -9.64
N THR A 115 10.57 5.29 -8.74
CA THR A 115 10.72 6.75 -8.74
C THR A 115 11.54 7.29 -9.90
N ASP A 116 12.42 6.45 -10.46
CA ASP A 116 13.32 6.76 -11.59
C ASP A 116 13.45 5.52 -12.50
N ASP A 117 14.02 5.67 -13.69
CA ASP A 117 14.16 4.61 -14.68
C ASP A 117 15.45 3.77 -14.52
N VAL A 118 16.16 3.95 -13.40
CA VAL A 118 17.36 3.20 -13.01
C VAL A 118 17.09 1.71 -12.83
N TYR A 119 15.87 1.35 -12.42
CA TYR A 119 15.41 -0.03 -12.24
C TYR A 119 14.17 -0.32 -13.09
N ALA A 120 14.05 -1.56 -13.52
CA ALA A 120 12.87 -2.11 -14.16
C ALA A 120 12.45 -3.43 -13.51
N LEU A 121 11.19 -3.83 -13.74
CA LEU A 121 10.74 -5.18 -13.41
C LEU A 121 11.51 -6.20 -14.26
N ALA A 122 11.88 -7.31 -13.62
CA ALA A 122 12.49 -8.44 -14.28
C ALA A 122 11.51 -9.63 -14.30
N ASP A 123 11.59 -10.45 -15.34
CA ASP A 123 10.80 -11.70 -15.44
C ASP A 123 11.28 -12.77 -14.45
N SER A 124 12.52 -12.63 -13.95
CA SER A 124 13.17 -13.53 -12.99
C SER A 124 14.30 -12.80 -12.27
N GLY A 125 14.78 -13.32 -11.13
CA GLY A 125 15.88 -12.72 -10.36
C GLY A 125 15.73 -12.88 -8.84
N CYS A 126 14.58 -13.37 -8.40
CA CYS A 126 14.38 -13.82 -7.03
C CYS A 126 14.60 -15.34 -6.97
N SER A 127 15.72 -15.77 -6.38
CA SER A 127 16.04 -17.18 -6.13
C SER A 127 15.31 -17.77 -4.90
N GLY A 128 14.36 -17.01 -4.34
CA GLY A 128 13.65 -17.33 -3.11
C GLY A 128 12.52 -18.34 -3.28
N GLU A 129 12.05 -18.88 -2.16
CA GLU A 129 10.88 -19.77 -2.10
C GLU A 129 9.54 -19.00 -2.16
N LYS A 130 9.56 -17.66 -2.05
CA LYS A 130 8.33 -16.86 -2.01
C LYS A 130 7.74 -16.67 -3.42
N PRO A 131 6.42 -16.51 -3.52
CA PRO A 131 5.76 -16.24 -4.79
C PRO A 131 6.11 -14.84 -5.34
N PRO A 132 5.99 -14.64 -6.68
CA PRO A 132 6.21 -13.35 -7.30
C PRO A 132 5.14 -12.34 -6.86
N CYS A 133 5.51 -11.07 -6.67
CA CYS A 133 4.56 -10.03 -6.22
C CYS A 133 3.54 -9.61 -7.28
N ILE A 134 3.87 -9.60 -8.57
CA ILE A 134 2.91 -9.17 -9.60
C ILE A 134 1.82 -10.23 -9.72
N GLU A 135 0.55 -9.79 -9.69
CA GLU A 135 -0.65 -10.63 -9.60
C GLU A 135 -0.82 -11.39 -8.27
N PHE A 136 0.05 -11.17 -7.28
CA PHE A 136 -0.09 -11.76 -5.96
C PHE A 136 -1.29 -11.19 -5.22
N VAL A 137 -1.89 -12.01 -4.35
CA VAL A 137 -2.96 -11.60 -3.45
C VAL A 137 -2.45 -11.73 -2.03
N PHE A 138 -2.35 -10.60 -1.33
CA PHE A 138 -2.14 -10.62 0.11
C PHE A 138 -3.45 -10.93 0.82
N ASP A 139 -3.40 -11.86 1.78
CA ASP A 139 -4.50 -12.21 2.66
C ASP A 139 -4.00 -12.48 4.09
N ILE A 140 -4.85 -13.05 4.93
CA ILE A 140 -4.49 -13.34 6.33
C ILE A 140 -3.35 -14.36 6.46
N ALA A 141 -3.20 -15.30 5.54
CA ALA A 141 -2.20 -16.37 5.53
C ALA A 141 -0.93 -15.96 4.78
N ASP A 142 -1.09 -15.21 3.69
CA ASP A 142 -0.05 -14.91 2.73
C ASP A 142 0.20 -13.39 2.68
N GLN A 143 1.26 -12.94 3.36
CA GLN A 143 1.57 -11.50 3.56
C GLN A 143 2.93 -11.08 3.02
N THR A 144 3.61 -11.98 2.30
CA THR A 144 4.98 -11.78 1.82
C THR A 144 5.12 -12.28 0.39
N CYS A 145 5.75 -11.50 -0.48
CA CYS A 145 6.06 -11.86 -1.86
C CYS A 145 7.45 -11.32 -2.24
N ASP A 146 8.01 -11.84 -3.32
CA ASP A 146 9.30 -11.41 -3.84
C ASP A 146 9.12 -10.71 -5.21
N LEU A 147 9.71 -9.52 -5.36
CA LEU A 147 9.66 -8.72 -6.58
C LEU A 147 11.04 -8.72 -7.24
N ALA A 148 11.13 -9.32 -8.43
CA ALA A 148 12.36 -9.32 -9.21
C ALA A 148 12.56 -7.99 -9.93
N ILE A 149 13.76 -7.41 -9.78
CA ILE A 149 14.13 -6.14 -10.41
C ILE A 149 15.49 -6.25 -11.09
N VAL A 150 15.75 -5.39 -12.06
CA VAL A 150 17.04 -5.33 -12.76
C VAL A 150 17.46 -3.88 -13.01
N PRO A 151 18.75 -3.52 -12.85
CA PRO A 151 19.27 -2.24 -13.27
C PRO A 151 19.13 -2.07 -14.78
N THR A 152 18.70 -0.90 -15.23
CA THR A 152 18.57 -0.59 -16.66
C THR A 152 19.87 -0.10 -17.30
N GLY A 153 20.87 0.21 -16.48
CA GLY A 153 22.12 0.87 -16.88
C GLY A 153 22.05 2.41 -16.86
N ASN A 154 20.88 2.98 -16.55
CA ASN A 154 20.74 4.42 -16.34
C ASN A 154 21.29 4.84 -14.97
N GLN A 155 21.47 6.15 -14.80
CA GLN A 155 21.92 6.76 -13.55
C GLN A 155 20.83 7.69 -13.01
N PRO A 156 20.64 7.75 -11.68
CA PRO A 156 19.64 8.62 -11.07
C PRO A 156 19.87 10.08 -11.48
N SER A 157 18.80 10.82 -11.72
CA SER A 157 18.87 12.24 -12.10
C SER A 157 17.88 13.06 -11.28
N PRO A 158 18.34 13.84 -10.27
CA PRO A 158 19.74 14.11 -9.89
C PRO A 158 20.49 12.88 -9.33
N PRO A 159 21.84 12.87 -9.32
CA PRO A 159 22.64 11.71 -8.94
C PRO A 159 22.42 11.21 -7.50
N ASP A 160 21.89 12.06 -6.62
CA ASP A 160 21.56 11.72 -5.23
C ASP A 160 20.04 11.55 -5.01
N ALA A 161 19.25 11.42 -6.08
CA ALA A 161 17.81 11.21 -5.97
C ALA A 161 17.51 9.88 -5.29
N PRO A 162 16.57 9.83 -4.34
CA PRO A 162 16.19 8.58 -3.69
C PRO A 162 15.48 7.66 -4.67
N LEU A 163 16.01 6.44 -4.82
CA LEU A 163 15.40 5.37 -5.60
C LEU A 163 14.44 4.61 -4.71
N ASN A 164 13.19 4.49 -5.12
CA ASN A 164 12.18 3.74 -4.39
C ASN A 164 11.32 2.92 -5.35
N VAL A 165 10.83 1.81 -4.85
CA VAL A 165 9.76 1.03 -5.48
C VAL A 165 8.50 1.13 -4.63
N SER A 166 7.36 1.32 -5.29
CA SER A 166 6.03 1.25 -4.70
C SER A 166 5.19 0.25 -5.48
N LEU A 167 4.21 -0.38 -4.82
CA LEU A 167 3.29 -1.30 -5.49
C LEU A 167 1.93 -0.63 -5.67
N THR A 168 1.29 -0.92 -6.80
CA THR A 168 -0.11 -0.57 -7.07
C THR A 168 -0.98 -1.79 -6.88
N GLY A 169 -2.24 -1.60 -6.47
CA GLY A 169 -3.13 -2.73 -6.27
C GLY A 169 -4.56 -2.35 -6.03
N GLU A 170 -5.33 -3.33 -5.58
CA GLU A 170 -6.73 -3.19 -5.24
C GLU A 170 -7.03 -3.92 -3.94
N VAL A 171 -7.74 -3.26 -3.02
CA VAL A 171 -8.24 -3.88 -1.80
C VAL A 171 -9.70 -4.28 -2.02
N THR A 172 -10.00 -5.56 -1.87
CA THR A 172 -11.35 -6.11 -1.98
C THR A 172 -11.83 -6.59 -0.62
N CYS A 173 -12.99 -6.09 -0.19
CA CYS A 173 -13.71 -6.55 0.98
C CYS A 173 -14.89 -7.42 0.55
N SER A 174 -14.82 -8.71 0.85
CA SER A 174 -15.77 -9.73 0.38
C SER A 174 -17.17 -9.58 0.99
N ASP A 175 -17.24 -9.06 2.23
CA ASP A 175 -18.50 -8.83 2.95
C ASP A 175 -19.07 -7.42 2.72
N GLY A 176 -18.51 -6.66 1.77
CA GLY A 176 -18.90 -5.28 1.48
C GLY A 176 -18.45 -4.27 2.53
N GLU A 177 -19.28 -3.24 2.77
CA GLU A 177 -19.03 -2.12 3.69
C GLU A 177 -19.17 -2.53 5.18
N SER A 178 -18.46 -3.59 5.59
CA SER A 178 -18.36 -3.96 7.00
C SER A 178 -17.56 -2.91 7.79
N LEU A 179 -17.83 -2.81 9.09
CA LEU A 179 -17.09 -1.91 9.98
C LEU A 179 -15.60 -2.23 10.02
N ASP A 180 -15.24 -3.51 9.90
CA ASP A 180 -13.85 -3.96 9.87
C ASP A 180 -13.15 -3.59 8.56
N CYS A 181 -13.84 -3.73 7.42
CA CYS A 181 -13.34 -3.24 6.13
C CYS A 181 -13.15 -1.71 6.14
N ALA A 182 -14.12 -0.96 6.65
CA ALA A 182 -14.04 0.50 6.71
C ALA A 182 -12.85 0.98 7.58
N LYS A 183 -12.60 0.32 8.71
CA LYS A 183 -11.41 0.57 9.55
C LYS A 183 -10.12 0.24 8.80
N PHE A 184 -10.08 -0.92 8.15
CA PHE A 184 -8.91 -1.37 7.40
C PHE A 184 -8.56 -0.40 6.26
N LEU A 185 -9.54 -0.04 5.43
CA LEU A 185 -9.35 0.93 4.35
C LEU A 185 -8.90 2.28 4.90
N SER A 186 -9.50 2.76 6.00
CA SER A 186 -9.07 4.00 6.65
C SER A 186 -7.61 3.94 7.08
N ALA A 187 -7.17 2.83 7.69
CA ALA A 187 -5.79 2.64 8.10
C ALA A 187 -4.84 2.65 6.90
N VAL A 188 -5.20 1.95 5.82
CA VAL A 188 -4.43 1.91 4.57
C VAL A 188 -4.24 3.29 3.96
N PHE A 189 -5.27 4.13 3.96
CA PHE A 189 -5.18 5.51 3.44
C PHE A 189 -4.41 6.48 4.34
N THR A 190 -4.23 6.15 5.62
CA THR A 190 -3.47 6.97 6.57
C THR A 190 -2.02 6.55 6.73
N GLU A 191 -1.65 5.38 6.20
CA GLU A 191 -0.29 4.86 6.31
C GLU A 191 0.70 5.71 5.50
N SER A 192 1.90 5.85 6.04
CA SER A 192 2.94 6.71 5.48
C SER A 192 4.05 5.93 4.77
N ASN A 193 4.17 4.64 5.08
CA ASN A 193 5.15 3.74 4.45
C ASN A 193 4.58 3.13 3.17
N LEU A 194 4.68 3.88 2.07
CA LEU A 194 4.10 3.53 0.77
C LEU A 194 5.13 3.05 -0.27
N SER A 195 6.39 2.88 0.16
CA SER A 195 7.49 2.54 -0.74
C SER A 195 8.67 1.93 -0.01
N ILE A 196 9.42 1.10 -0.74
CA ILE A 196 10.65 0.46 -0.28
C ILE A 196 11.84 1.20 -0.93
N PRO A 197 12.82 1.69 -0.15
CA PRO A 197 14.02 2.30 -0.70
C PRO A 197 14.89 1.25 -1.42
N LEU A 198 15.46 1.64 -2.55
CA LEU A 198 16.41 0.84 -3.33
C LEU A 198 17.80 1.47 -3.25
N ASP A 199 18.84 0.64 -3.24
CA ASP A 199 20.20 1.11 -3.33
C ASP A 199 20.55 1.54 -4.77
N THR A 200 21.46 2.51 -4.91
CA THR A 200 21.99 2.91 -6.21
C THR A 200 22.81 1.75 -6.80
N PRO A 201 22.52 1.29 -8.02
CA PRO A 201 23.29 0.20 -8.62
C PRO A 201 24.74 0.66 -8.84
N PRO A 202 25.73 -0.24 -8.75
CA PRO A 202 27.11 0.11 -9.01
C PRO A 202 27.22 0.71 -10.41
N ALA A 203 27.95 1.82 -10.52
CA ALA A 203 28.22 2.41 -11.83
C ALA A 203 28.93 1.36 -12.69
N ASN A 204 28.46 1.16 -13.92
CA ASN A 204 29.20 0.43 -14.94
C ASN A 204 30.53 1.15 -15.14
N THR A 205 31.55 0.77 -14.38
CA THR A 205 32.91 1.25 -14.62
C THR A 205 33.33 0.61 -15.93
N PRO A 206 33.63 1.41 -16.98
CA PRO A 206 34.36 0.85 -18.11
C PRO A 206 35.59 0.18 -17.52
N SER A 207 35.83 -1.08 -17.87
CA SER A 207 37.11 -1.73 -17.57
C SER A 207 38.21 -1.03 -18.37
N ASP A 208 38.58 0.19 -17.97
CA ASP A 208 39.77 0.92 -18.40
C ASP A 208 40.98 0.40 -17.61
N THR A 209 41.15 -0.91 -17.57
CA THR A 209 42.49 -1.48 -17.44
C THR A 209 42.97 -1.71 -18.87
N PRO A 210 43.83 -0.85 -19.44
CA PRO A 210 44.51 -1.19 -20.66
C PRO A 210 45.20 -2.54 -20.44
N PRO A 211 45.16 -3.50 -21.38
CA PRO A 211 46.02 -4.67 -21.28
C PRO A 211 47.42 -4.12 -21.08
N ALA A 212 48.08 -4.53 -20.00
CA ALA A 212 49.47 -4.22 -19.79
C ALA A 212 50.19 -4.64 -21.07
N ASP A 213 50.66 -3.66 -21.81
CA ASP A 213 51.59 -3.81 -22.92
C ASP A 213 52.81 -4.47 -22.29
N GLU A 214 52.87 -5.80 -22.31
CA GLU A 214 54.12 -6.53 -22.14
C GLU A 214 54.96 -6.18 -23.36
N GLY A 215 55.56 -4.99 -23.28
CA GLY A 215 56.46 -4.45 -24.26
C GLY A 215 57.46 -5.52 -24.60
N LEU A 216 57.38 -5.96 -25.86
CA LEU A 216 58.36 -6.78 -26.54
C LEU A 216 59.74 -6.17 -26.29
N GLY A 217 60.44 -6.72 -25.29
CA GLY A 217 61.84 -6.48 -25.04
C GLY A 217 62.62 -7.01 -26.24
N VAL A 218 62.83 -6.12 -27.21
CA VAL A 218 63.70 -6.34 -28.35
C VAL A 218 65.10 -6.62 -27.82
N THR A 219 65.57 -7.86 -27.90
CA THR A 219 67.00 -8.18 -27.79
C THR A 219 67.54 -8.29 -29.21
N THR A 220 67.74 -7.13 -29.85
CA THR A 220 68.62 -7.06 -31.02
C THR A 220 70.07 -7.17 -30.55
N SER A 221 70.72 -8.30 -30.80
CA SER A 221 72.10 -8.37 -31.30
C SER A 221 72.46 -9.82 -31.64
N GLY A 222 72.58 -10.07 -32.94
CA GLY A 222 72.98 -11.33 -33.55
C GLY A 222 74.51 -11.55 -33.61
N PRO A 223 74.96 -12.52 -34.43
CA PRO A 223 76.12 -13.37 -34.14
C PRO A 223 77.44 -12.93 -34.80
N ALA A 224 78.56 -13.33 -34.19
CA ALA A 224 79.78 -13.86 -34.81
C ALA A 224 80.73 -14.38 -33.73
#